data_AF-A0A951M582-F1
#
_entry.id   AF-A0A951M582-F1
#
_cell.length_a   1.000
_cell.length_b   1.000
_cell.length_c   1.000
_cell.angle_alpha   90.00
_cell.angle_beta   90.00
_cell.angle_gamma   90.00
#
_symmetry.space_group_name_H-M   'P 1'
#
loop_
_entity.id
_entity.type
_entity.pdbx_description
1 polymer ?
#
loop_
_entity_poly.entity_id
_entity_poly.type
_entity_poly.pdbx_seq_one_letter_code
_entity_poly.pdbx_strand_id
1 'polypeptide(L)'
;MLWSTARPIISATGIHVSRGWRETLAHAREDSYSDAIWTSAFMALSTAARWHTYVGNKHVSLFDLREQNDDAKAQVLEWALKRAIDDLQPVLRRRPFDILDAPTRKAGLDQYKASTPKLLAAELQGGKLYLQFFSTRAYSLRESLDITKMNAAQIKLFEEYEEVIGVKTRLVPCFDTVVVDTINDLVEFRIDFQPGMTEDKNSPAFARVMTEFNRATTKFIGQGAVGAGLMNLHPAINPMYLDAACGRVTALGFVATSKASSSNNHGQIHRTRTQDFRKDSFHVGGKQHVDKVDPYTIGITWPAKPPKGDLYLELKGSVRAIYSGKLRAVTTAEFLGCLDGADYDFIADQVLRRLPRRKK
;
A
#
# COMPACT_ATOMS: atom_id res chain seq x y z
N MET A 1 -5.69 -9.82 -4.99
CA MET A 1 -6.68 -8.72 -4.98
C MET A 1 -7.91 -9.15 -4.18
N LEU A 2 -8.49 -8.25 -3.37
CA LEU A 2 -9.74 -8.52 -2.65
C LEU A 2 -10.93 -8.60 -3.62
N TRP A 3 -11.95 -9.39 -3.28
CA TRP A 3 -13.13 -9.56 -4.15
C TRP A 3 -13.88 -8.25 -4.40
N SER A 4 -14.01 -7.40 -3.37
CA SER A 4 -14.63 -6.08 -3.48
C SER A 4 -13.96 -5.18 -4.53
N THR A 5 -12.65 -5.30 -4.70
CA THR A 5 -11.89 -4.59 -5.74
C THR A 5 -12.01 -5.28 -7.10
N ALA A 6 -11.92 -6.62 -7.13
CA ALA A 6 -11.90 -7.38 -8.38
C ALA A 6 -13.25 -7.39 -9.12
N ARG A 7 -14.36 -7.47 -8.38
CA ARG A 7 -15.72 -7.59 -8.94
C ARG A 7 -16.06 -6.50 -9.97
N PRO A 8 -15.93 -5.20 -9.69
CA PRO A 8 -16.26 -4.17 -10.68
C PRO A 8 -15.33 -4.21 -11.90
N ILE A 9 -14.07 -4.62 -11.74
CA ILE A 9 -13.10 -4.74 -12.82
C ILE A 9 -13.50 -5.87 -13.77
N ILE A 10 -13.83 -7.05 -13.24
CA ILE A 10 -14.30 -8.19 -14.04
C ILE A 10 -15.63 -7.88 -14.72
N SER A 11 -16.56 -7.25 -14.00
CA SER A 11 -17.84 -6.86 -14.58
C SER A 11 -17.68 -5.92 -15.78
N ALA A 12 -16.65 -5.05 -15.78
CA ALA A 12 -16.38 -4.13 -16.88
C ALA A 12 -15.82 -4.82 -18.14
N THR A 13 -15.38 -6.08 -18.05
CA THR A 13 -14.94 -6.85 -19.23
C THR A 13 -16.07 -7.62 -19.90
N GLY A 14 -17.31 -7.44 -19.45
CA GLY A 14 -18.49 -8.18 -19.96
C GLY A 14 -18.59 -9.62 -19.45
N ILE A 15 -17.68 -10.05 -18.56
CA ILE A 15 -17.77 -11.35 -17.90
C ILE A 15 -18.73 -11.23 -16.71
N HIS A 16 -19.64 -12.19 -16.59
CA HIS A 16 -20.58 -12.28 -15.48
C HIS A 16 -19.86 -12.43 -14.13
N VAL A 17 -20.35 -11.73 -13.11
CA VAL A 17 -19.79 -11.76 -11.75
C VAL A 17 -20.85 -12.13 -10.72
N SER A 18 -20.49 -13.02 -9.79
CA SER A 18 -21.39 -13.51 -8.74
C SER A 18 -21.03 -12.92 -7.36
N ARG A 19 -21.44 -13.56 -6.27
CA ARG A 19 -21.21 -13.06 -4.90
C ARG A 19 -19.77 -13.21 -4.42
N GLY A 20 -18.97 -14.05 -5.07
CA GLY A 20 -17.58 -14.33 -4.70
C GLY A 20 -16.77 -14.97 -5.82
N TRP A 21 -15.47 -15.18 -5.56
CA TRP A 21 -14.55 -15.79 -6.52
C TRP A 21 -14.99 -17.19 -6.95
N ARG A 22 -15.45 -18.03 -6.01
CA ARG A 22 -15.80 -19.43 -6.30
C ARG A 22 -16.99 -19.52 -7.25
N GLU A 23 -18.06 -18.80 -6.94
CA GLU A 23 -19.28 -18.78 -7.75
C GLU A 23 -19.00 -18.12 -9.11
N THR A 24 -18.23 -17.02 -9.15
CA THR A 24 -17.87 -16.35 -10.41
C THR A 24 -17.07 -17.28 -11.33
N LEU A 25 -16.09 -18.01 -10.79
CA LEU A 25 -15.30 -18.97 -11.55
C LEU A 25 -16.10 -20.19 -12.00
N ALA A 26 -17.13 -20.60 -11.24
CA ALA A 26 -18.03 -21.68 -11.64
C ALA A 26 -18.89 -21.24 -12.84
N HIS A 27 -19.58 -20.10 -12.74
CA HIS A 27 -20.39 -19.58 -13.85
C HIS A 27 -19.56 -19.28 -15.10
N ALA A 28 -18.37 -18.70 -14.93
CA ALA A 28 -17.50 -18.41 -16.07
C ALA A 28 -17.09 -19.67 -16.86
N ARG A 29 -17.16 -20.87 -16.26
CA ARG A 29 -16.91 -22.15 -16.97
C ARG A 29 -18.14 -22.70 -17.69
N GLU A 30 -19.33 -22.33 -17.23
CA GLU A 30 -20.61 -22.77 -17.78
C GLU A 30 -21.10 -21.83 -18.89
N ASP A 31 -20.77 -20.55 -18.77
CA ASP A 31 -21.14 -19.51 -19.72
C ASP A 31 -20.40 -19.69 -21.06
N SER A 32 -21.16 -19.67 -22.16
CA SER A 32 -20.63 -19.73 -23.52
C SER A 32 -20.28 -18.32 -24.04
N TYR A 33 -19.17 -17.75 -23.58
CA TYR A 33 -18.63 -16.52 -24.16
C TYR A 33 -17.92 -16.80 -25.49
N SER A 34 -18.03 -15.88 -26.45
CA SER A 34 -17.22 -15.93 -27.67
C SER A 34 -15.72 -15.79 -27.38
N ASP A 35 -14.87 -16.36 -28.23
CA ASP A 35 -13.40 -16.25 -28.13
C ASP A 35 -12.92 -14.79 -28.11
N ALA A 36 -13.61 -13.90 -28.83
CA ALA A 36 -13.30 -12.48 -28.84
C ALA A 36 -13.51 -11.83 -27.46
N ILE A 37 -14.61 -12.16 -26.77
CA ILE A 37 -14.88 -11.66 -25.42
C ILE A 37 -13.83 -12.20 -24.44
N TRP A 38 -13.52 -13.51 -24.51
CA TRP A 38 -12.52 -14.12 -23.66
C TRP A 38 -11.14 -13.51 -23.84
N THR A 39 -10.71 -13.32 -25.09
CA THR A 39 -9.41 -12.73 -25.41
C THR A 39 -9.31 -11.30 -24.89
N SER A 40 -10.34 -10.48 -25.14
CA SER A 40 -10.39 -9.10 -24.65
C SER A 40 -10.38 -9.03 -23.12
N ALA A 41 -11.19 -9.86 -22.46
CA ALA A 41 -11.24 -9.92 -21.00
C ALA A 41 -9.90 -10.38 -20.40
N PHE A 42 -9.28 -11.41 -20.97
CA PHE A 42 -7.98 -11.91 -20.53
C PHE A 42 -6.90 -10.82 -20.63
N MET A 43 -6.84 -10.09 -21.74
CA MET A 43 -5.87 -9.00 -21.93
C MET A 43 -6.09 -7.88 -20.91
N ALA A 44 -7.34 -7.44 -20.71
CA ALA A 44 -7.68 -6.38 -19.76
C ALA A 44 -7.39 -6.79 -18.31
N LEU A 45 -7.82 -7.99 -17.91
CA LEU A 45 -7.64 -8.49 -16.55
C LEU A 45 -6.18 -8.82 -16.23
N SER A 46 -5.42 -9.38 -17.17
CA SER A 46 -3.99 -9.64 -17.00
C SER A 46 -3.21 -8.34 -16.81
N THR A 47 -3.54 -7.32 -17.61
CA THR A 47 -2.94 -5.99 -17.47
C THR A 47 -3.26 -5.37 -16.11
N ALA A 48 -4.53 -5.40 -15.69
CA ALA A 48 -4.97 -4.88 -14.40
C ALA A 48 -4.35 -5.64 -13.22
N ALA A 49 -4.27 -6.97 -13.31
CA ALA A 49 -3.67 -7.82 -12.28
C ALA A 49 -2.17 -7.53 -12.15
N ARG A 50 -1.44 -7.41 -13.27
CA ARG A 50 -0.02 -7.06 -13.28
C ARG A 50 0.18 -5.68 -12.65
N TRP A 51 -0.51 -4.64 -13.11
CA TRP A 51 -0.39 -3.30 -12.52
C TRP A 51 -0.71 -3.27 -11.03
N HIS A 52 -1.76 -3.97 -10.59
CA HIS A 52 -2.11 -4.05 -9.18
C HIS A 52 -0.95 -4.63 -8.32
N THR A 53 -0.10 -5.50 -8.86
CA THR A 53 1.11 -5.95 -8.12
C THR A 53 2.15 -4.86 -7.93
N TYR A 54 2.21 -3.82 -8.77
CA TYR A 54 3.11 -2.68 -8.61
C TYR A 54 2.53 -1.56 -7.74
N VAL A 55 1.20 -1.35 -7.79
CA VAL A 55 0.58 -0.15 -7.22
C VAL A 55 -0.48 -0.37 -6.17
N GLY A 56 -1.03 -1.60 -6.00
CA GLY A 56 -2.26 -1.90 -5.26
C GLY A 56 -2.38 -1.35 -3.83
N ASN A 57 -2.37 -2.22 -2.83
CA ASN A 57 -2.37 -1.78 -1.43
C ASN A 57 -0.93 -1.75 -0.92
N LYS A 58 -0.35 -0.55 -0.80
CA LYS A 58 1.07 -0.36 -0.53
C LYS A 58 1.31 0.49 0.70
N HIS A 59 2.25 0.06 1.54
CA HIS A 59 3.01 0.95 2.39
C HIS A 59 4.12 1.59 1.54
N VAL A 60 4.08 2.90 1.42
CA VAL A 60 4.99 3.68 0.57
C VAL A 60 5.97 4.45 1.45
N SER A 61 7.26 4.22 1.24
CA SER A 61 8.35 5.02 1.81
C SER A 61 9.15 5.64 0.67
N LEU A 62 9.60 6.88 0.85
CA LEU A 62 10.28 7.66 -0.19
C LEU A 62 11.66 8.08 0.29
N PHE A 63 12.67 7.90 -0.56
CA PHE A 63 14.01 8.42 -0.36
C PHE A 63 14.28 9.52 -1.37
N ASP A 64 14.73 10.67 -0.89
CA ASP A 64 15.20 11.77 -1.71
C ASP A 64 16.68 11.58 -2.01
N LEU A 65 17.03 11.25 -3.27
CA LEU A 65 18.41 11.04 -3.67
C LEU A 65 19.23 12.34 -3.61
N ARG A 66 18.58 13.52 -3.59
CA ARG A 66 19.26 14.82 -3.44
C ARG A 66 19.79 15.06 -2.02
N GLU A 67 19.43 14.20 -1.07
CA GLU A 67 20.02 14.17 0.28
C GLU A 67 21.29 13.30 0.35
N GLN A 68 21.65 12.63 -0.75
CA GLN A 68 22.92 11.93 -0.90
C GLN A 68 23.96 12.86 -1.54
N ASN A 69 25.23 12.46 -1.52
CA ASN A 69 26.24 13.19 -2.29
C ASN A 69 25.97 13.04 -3.80
N ASP A 70 26.42 14.02 -4.60
CA ASP A 70 26.08 14.10 -6.02
C ASP A 70 26.62 12.91 -6.84
N ASP A 71 27.80 12.39 -6.49
CA ASP A 71 28.38 11.22 -7.15
C ASP A 71 27.54 9.96 -6.93
N ALA A 72 27.10 9.71 -5.69
CA ALA A 72 26.25 8.57 -5.35
C ALA A 72 24.89 8.66 -6.03
N LYS A 73 24.27 9.84 -5.99
CA LYS A 73 23.04 10.12 -6.75
C LYS A 73 23.24 9.82 -8.24
N ALA A 74 24.28 10.38 -8.85
CA ALA A 74 24.55 10.20 -10.28
C ALA A 74 24.75 8.73 -10.66
N GLN A 75 25.50 7.96 -9.85
CA GLN A 75 25.71 6.53 -10.08
C GLN A 75 24.42 5.71 -10.00
N VAL A 76 23.55 5.99 -9.03
CA VAL A 76 22.25 5.31 -8.89
C VAL A 76 21.36 5.61 -10.10
N LEU A 77 21.25 6.88 -10.49
CA LEU A 77 20.42 7.32 -11.61
C LEU A 77 20.93 6.79 -12.95
N GLU A 78 22.25 6.84 -13.18
CA GLU A 78 22.86 6.30 -14.40
C GLU A 78 22.66 4.78 -14.49
N TRP A 79 22.90 4.06 -13.40
CA TRP A 79 22.68 2.62 -13.39
C TRP A 79 21.22 2.29 -13.68
N ALA A 80 20.28 2.99 -13.04
CA ALA A 80 18.86 2.75 -13.25
C ALA A 80 18.43 2.98 -14.71
N LEU A 81 18.92 4.04 -15.35
CA LEU A 81 18.57 4.40 -16.72
C LEU A 81 19.25 3.56 -17.79
N LYS A 82 20.51 3.17 -17.60
CA LYS A 82 21.34 2.64 -18.68
C LYS A 82 21.74 1.18 -18.52
N ARG A 83 21.84 0.67 -17.28
CA ARG A 83 22.54 -0.58 -17.00
C ARG A 83 21.70 -1.61 -16.25
N ALA A 84 20.74 -1.17 -15.44
CA ALA A 84 20.05 -2.03 -14.50
C ALA A 84 19.35 -3.23 -15.16
N ILE A 85 18.74 -3.03 -16.32
CA ILE A 85 18.06 -4.13 -17.04
C ILE A 85 19.04 -5.24 -17.40
N ASP A 86 20.18 -4.90 -17.98
CA ASP A 86 21.23 -5.85 -18.39
C ASP A 86 21.93 -6.48 -17.19
N ASP A 87 22.31 -5.66 -16.21
CA ASP A 87 22.96 -6.09 -14.97
C ASP A 87 22.08 -7.11 -14.20
N LEU A 88 20.76 -6.94 -14.23
CA LEU A 88 19.81 -7.80 -13.53
C LEU A 88 19.34 -9.01 -14.36
N GLN A 89 19.58 -9.06 -15.68
CA GLN A 89 19.18 -10.19 -16.54
C GLN A 89 19.58 -11.57 -15.97
N PRO A 90 20.82 -11.80 -15.48
CA PRO A 90 21.20 -13.11 -14.96
C PRO A 90 20.39 -13.54 -13.73
N VAL A 91 19.91 -12.58 -12.93
CA VAL A 91 19.05 -12.84 -11.77
C VAL A 91 17.63 -13.15 -12.24
N LEU A 92 17.11 -12.36 -13.19
CA LEU A 92 15.75 -12.51 -13.74
C LEU A 92 15.58 -13.83 -14.51
N ARG A 93 16.60 -14.31 -15.21
CA ARG A 93 16.58 -15.64 -15.88
C ARG A 93 16.40 -16.80 -14.91
N ARG A 94 16.69 -16.59 -13.62
CA ARG A 94 16.54 -17.58 -12.54
C ARG A 94 15.31 -17.30 -11.67
N ARG A 95 14.40 -16.43 -12.12
CA ARG A 95 13.16 -16.15 -11.39
C ARG A 95 12.33 -17.44 -11.24
N PRO A 96 11.69 -17.65 -10.09
CA PRO A 96 10.97 -18.89 -9.83
C PRO A 96 9.69 -19.06 -10.67
N PHE A 97 9.08 -17.96 -11.12
CA PHE A 97 7.83 -17.94 -11.89
C PHE A 97 7.59 -16.55 -12.50
N ASP A 98 6.62 -16.43 -13.41
CA ASP A 98 6.07 -15.14 -13.84
C ASP A 98 5.11 -14.59 -12.78
N ILE A 99 4.92 -13.26 -12.77
CA ILE A 99 4.09 -12.55 -11.80
C ILE A 99 2.66 -13.11 -11.77
N LEU A 100 2.10 -13.39 -12.95
CA LEU A 100 0.73 -13.90 -13.07
C LEU A 100 0.60 -15.38 -12.68
N ASP A 101 1.71 -16.11 -12.68
CA ASP A 101 1.79 -17.54 -12.34
C ASP A 101 2.19 -17.78 -10.88
N ALA A 102 2.27 -16.71 -10.08
CA ALA A 102 2.71 -16.80 -8.69
C ALA A 102 1.82 -17.77 -7.87
N PRO A 103 2.41 -18.56 -6.96
CA PRO A 103 1.66 -19.50 -6.15
C PRO A 103 0.69 -18.75 -5.24
N THR A 104 -0.55 -19.24 -5.15
CA THR A 104 -1.60 -18.67 -4.29
C THR A 104 -2.05 -19.62 -3.18
N ARG A 105 -1.60 -20.87 -3.21
CA ARG A 105 -1.93 -21.92 -2.24
C ARG A 105 -0.79 -22.11 -1.25
N LYS A 106 -1.14 -22.49 -0.02
CA LYS A 106 -0.19 -22.68 1.10
C LYS A 106 1.04 -23.51 0.71
N ALA A 107 0.83 -24.68 0.10
CA ALA A 107 1.92 -25.59 -0.30
C ALA A 107 2.96 -24.93 -1.24
N GLY A 108 2.52 -24.06 -2.16
CA GLY A 108 3.44 -23.35 -3.07
C GLY A 108 4.09 -22.12 -2.43
N LEU A 109 3.47 -21.57 -1.39
CA LEU A 109 3.92 -20.37 -0.66
C LEU A 109 4.91 -20.70 0.46
N ASP A 110 4.82 -21.88 1.08
CA ASP A 110 5.62 -22.26 2.25
C ASP A 110 7.13 -22.13 2.00
N GLN A 111 7.63 -22.51 0.82
CA GLN A 111 9.06 -22.38 0.46
C GLN A 111 9.60 -20.94 0.44
N TYR A 112 8.70 -19.95 0.39
CA TYR A 112 9.08 -18.53 0.37
C TYR A 112 8.83 -17.82 1.71
N LYS A 113 8.24 -18.53 2.68
CA LYS A 113 7.96 -18.04 4.04
C LYS A 113 9.29 -17.88 4.78
N ALA A 114 9.70 -16.63 5.03
CA ALA A 114 11.01 -16.25 5.58
C ALA A 114 12.21 -16.33 4.64
N SER A 115 12.01 -16.57 3.34
CA SER A 115 13.08 -16.44 2.35
C SER A 115 13.45 -14.95 2.11
N THR A 116 14.68 -14.70 1.64
CA THR A 116 15.04 -13.39 1.09
C THR A 116 14.13 -13.04 -0.08
N PRO A 117 13.57 -11.81 -0.15
CA PRO A 117 12.74 -11.39 -1.27
C PRO A 117 13.42 -11.67 -2.61
N LYS A 118 12.69 -12.29 -3.55
CA LYS A 118 13.22 -12.70 -4.85
C LYS A 118 12.83 -11.70 -5.92
N LEU A 119 13.80 -11.18 -6.66
CA LEU A 119 13.52 -10.31 -7.82
C LEU A 119 12.83 -11.14 -8.92
N LEU A 120 11.62 -10.72 -9.31
CA LEU A 120 10.81 -11.35 -10.36
C LEU A 120 10.84 -10.59 -11.69
N ALA A 121 10.91 -9.26 -11.62
CA ALA A 121 10.85 -8.38 -12.78
C ALA A 121 11.70 -7.13 -12.57
N ALA A 122 12.27 -6.64 -13.67
CA ALA A 122 12.86 -5.32 -13.78
C ALA A 122 12.37 -4.69 -15.08
N GLU A 123 11.76 -3.51 -15.00
CA GLU A 123 11.16 -2.82 -16.15
C GLU A 123 11.51 -1.34 -16.12
N LEU A 124 11.95 -0.79 -17.24
CA LEU A 124 12.22 0.65 -17.38
C LEU A 124 11.11 1.28 -18.21
N GLN A 125 10.34 2.18 -17.62
CA GLN A 125 9.25 2.87 -18.31
C GLN A 125 9.17 4.33 -17.85
N GLY A 126 9.15 5.26 -18.82
CA GLY A 126 8.91 6.68 -18.53
C GLY A 126 9.91 7.30 -17.54
N GLY A 127 11.19 6.92 -17.60
CA GLY A 127 12.22 7.39 -16.66
C GLY A 127 12.12 6.79 -15.25
N LYS A 128 11.32 5.74 -15.07
CA LYS A 128 11.20 5.00 -13.81
C LYS A 128 11.65 3.55 -14.02
N LEU A 129 12.63 3.11 -13.23
CA LEU A 129 13.00 1.70 -13.13
C LEU A 129 12.16 1.04 -12.04
N TYR A 130 11.34 0.07 -12.42
CA TYR A 130 10.54 -0.75 -11.52
C TYR A 130 11.24 -2.08 -11.27
N LEU A 131 11.49 -2.39 -10.01
CA LEU A 131 12.04 -3.65 -9.55
C LEU A 131 11.02 -4.34 -8.66
N GLN A 132 10.50 -5.49 -9.10
CA GLN A 132 9.50 -6.23 -8.33
C GLN A 132 10.12 -7.41 -7.60
N PHE A 133 9.92 -7.44 -6.28
CA PHE A 133 10.36 -8.47 -5.37
C PHE A 133 9.18 -9.29 -4.86
N PHE A 134 9.37 -10.59 -4.75
CA PHE A 134 8.38 -11.51 -4.20
C PHE A 134 8.82 -12.09 -2.87
N SER A 135 7.87 -12.13 -1.94
CA SER A 135 8.01 -12.86 -0.68
C SER A 135 6.66 -13.45 -0.26
N THR A 136 6.69 -14.43 0.65
CA THR A 136 5.48 -14.91 1.33
C THR A 136 5.46 -14.40 2.75
N ARG A 137 4.32 -13.85 3.17
CA ARG A 137 4.12 -13.32 4.51
C ARG A 137 2.96 -13.99 5.21
N ALA A 138 3.12 -14.18 6.52
CA ALA A 138 2.08 -14.70 7.39
C ALA A 138 1.26 -13.55 7.97
N TYR A 139 -0.05 -13.65 7.81
CA TYR A 139 -1.01 -12.71 8.36
C TYR A 139 -2.00 -13.44 9.27
N SER A 140 -2.30 -12.84 10.41
CA SER A 140 -3.36 -13.30 11.30
C SER A 140 -4.68 -12.67 10.90
N LEU A 141 -5.68 -13.51 10.65
CA LEU A 141 -7.06 -13.11 10.42
C LEU A 141 -7.89 -13.49 11.65
N ARG A 142 -8.66 -12.53 12.17
CA ARG A 142 -9.67 -12.77 13.18
C ARG A 142 -11.02 -12.95 12.48
N GLU A 143 -11.69 -14.06 12.74
CA GLU A 143 -13.00 -14.36 12.18
C GLU A 143 -13.96 -14.78 13.29
N SER A 144 -15.13 -14.15 13.36
CA SER A 144 -16.20 -14.55 14.26
C SER A 144 -16.71 -15.91 13.81
N LEU A 145 -16.72 -16.88 14.73
CA LEU A 145 -17.22 -18.22 14.47
C LEU A 145 -18.71 -18.26 14.80
N ASP A 146 -19.47 -18.80 13.86
CA ASP A 146 -20.91 -18.97 14.01
C ASP A 146 -21.20 -20.15 14.94
N ILE A 147 -21.48 -19.84 16.21
CA ILE A 147 -21.76 -20.83 17.27
C ILE A 147 -22.97 -21.70 16.87
N THR A 148 -23.93 -21.18 16.11
CA THR A 148 -25.13 -21.92 15.69
C THR A 148 -24.83 -23.08 14.74
N LYS A 149 -23.66 -23.07 14.09
CA LYS A 149 -23.18 -24.14 13.19
C LYS A 149 -22.32 -25.18 13.91
N MET A 150 -22.08 -25.02 15.20
CA MET A 150 -21.30 -25.96 16.01
C MET A 150 -22.18 -27.14 16.47
N ASN A 151 -21.56 -28.23 16.90
CA ASN A 151 -22.32 -29.36 17.45
C ASN A 151 -22.85 -29.02 18.86
N ALA A 152 -23.84 -29.78 19.36
CA ALA A 152 -24.50 -29.50 20.63
C ALA A 152 -23.55 -29.44 21.84
N ALA A 153 -22.48 -30.26 21.84
CA ALA A 153 -21.47 -30.23 22.91
C ALA A 153 -20.64 -28.94 22.89
N GLN A 154 -20.28 -28.45 21.70
CA GLN A 154 -19.57 -27.18 21.52
C GLN A 154 -20.45 -25.98 21.85
N ILE A 155 -21.73 -26.00 21.46
CA ILE A 155 -22.68 -24.93 21.80
C ILE A 155 -22.78 -24.78 23.32
N LYS A 156 -22.95 -25.90 24.04
CA LYS A 156 -22.99 -25.89 25.50
C LYS A 156 -21.70 -25.37 26.13
N LEU A 157 -20.54 -25.67 25.54
CA LEU A 157 -19.25 -25.19 26.02
C LEU A 157 -19.10 -23.66 25.89
N PHE A 158 -19.78 -23.05 24.92
CA PHE A 158 -19.70 -21.62 24.62
C PHE A 158 -20.98 -20.84 24.99
N GLU A 159 -21.90 -21.43 25.77
CA GLU A 159 -23.23 -20.86 26.03
C GLU A 159 -23.20 -19.52 26.80
N GLU A 160 -22.15 -19.28 27.58
CA GLU A 160 -21.94 -18.03 28.34
C GLU A 160 -21.24 -16.92 27.52
N TYR A 161 -20.80 -17.20 26.29
CA TYR A 161 -20.06 -16.24 25.48
C TYR A 161 -20.94 -15.59 24.41
N GLU A 162 -20.91 -14.26 24.32
CA GLU A 162 -21.62 -13.50 23.28
C GLU A 162 -20.99 -13.68 21.88
N GLU A 163 -19.67 -13.86 21.82
CA GLU A 163 -18.93 -14.03 20.57
C GLU A 163 -17.73 -14.98 20.77
N VAL A 164 -17.55 -15.90 19.82
CA VAL A 164 -16.35 -16.74 19.72
C VAL A 164 -15.53 -16.28 18.53
N ILE A 165 -14.29 -15.85 18.76
CA ILE A 165 -13.38 -15.37 17.71
C ILE A 165 -12.29 -16.40 17.45
N GLY A 166 -12.27 -16.93 16.22
CA GLY A 166 -11.17 -17.72 15.70
C GLY A 166 -10.03 -16.83 15.21
N VAL A 167 -8.78 -17.23 15.48
CA VAL A 167 -7.60 -16.61 14.89
C VAL A 167 -6.92 -17.61 13.98
N LYS A 168 -6.87 -17.30 12.68
CA LYS A 168 -6.23 -18.16 11.68
C LYS A 168 -5.05 -17.44 11.03
N THR A 169 -3.93 -18.14 10.96
CA THR A 169 -2.77 -17.67 10.19
C THR A 169 -2.93 -18.07 8.73
N ARG A 170 -2.79 -17.08 7.84
CA ARG A 170 -2.82 -17.27 6.38
C ARG A 170 -1.49 -16.82 5.78
N LEU A 171 -0.99 -17.61 4.83
CA LEU A 171 0.12 -17.20 3.98
C LEU A 171 -0.42 -16.42 2.78
N VAL A 172 0.22 -15.28 2.50
CA VAL A 172 -0.17 -14.35 1.45
C VAL A 172 1.04 -14.11 0.54
N PRO A 173 0.90 -14.24 -0.79
CA PRO A 173 1.92 -13.78 -1.74
C PRO A 173 1.99 -12.25 -1.70
N CYS A 174 3.20 -11.72 -1.66
CA CYS A 174 3.43 -10.28 -1.60
C CYS A 174 4.42 -9.86 -2.67
N PHE A 175 4.05 -8.83 -3.42
CA PHE A 175 4.82 -8.22 -4.50
C PHE A 175 5.26 -6.83 -4.06
N ASP A 176 6.45 -6.75 -3.48
CA ASP A 176 7.03 -5.48 -3.06
C ASP A 176 7.72 -4.84 -4.27
N THR A 177 7.56 -3.54 -4.47
CA THR A 177 8.15 -2.84 -5.62
C THR A 177 9.11 -1.76 -5.15
N VAL A 178 10.30 -1.72 -5.73
CA VAL A 178 11.21 -0.58 -5.62
C VAL A 178 11.17 0.19 -6.93
N VAL A 179 10.97 1.49 -6.88
CA VAL A 179 10.98 2.36 -8.06
C VAL A 179 12.11 3.35 -7.93
N VAL A 180 13.02 3.37 -8.90
CA VAL A 180 13.99 4.46 -9.04
C VAL A 180 13.44 5.45 -10.07
N ASP A 181 12.95 6.58 -9.58
CA ASP A 181 12.41 7.66 -10.40
C ASP A 181 13.53 8.65 -10.73
N THR A 182 14.00 8.59 -11.97
CA THR A 182 15.12 9.42 -12.43
C THR A 182 14.69 10.80 -12.91
N ILE A 183 13.38 11.10 -12.89
CA ILE A 183 12.84 12.41 -13.23
C ILE A 183 12.76 13.26 -11.97
N ASN A 184 12.35 12.65 -10.85
CA ASN A 184 12.16 13.35 -9.58
C ASN A 184 13.31 13.16 -8.58
N ASP A 185 14.34 12.39 -8.94
CA ASP A 185 15.47 11.99 -8.09
C ASP A 185 15.00 11.26 -6.82
N LEU A 186 14.06 10.33 -6.96
CA LEU A 186 13.47 9.60 -5.84
C LEU A 186 13.70 8.09 -5.95
N VAL A 187 13.80 7.43 -4.79
CA VAL A 187 13.59 5.99 -4.68
C VAL A 187 12.37 5.70 -3.83
N GLU A 188 11.41 4.98 -4.40
CA GLU A 188 10.17 4.61 -3.75
C GLU A 188 10.21 3.14 -3.34
N PHE A 189 9.86 2.85 -2.11
CA PHE A 189 9.60 1.49 -1.64
C PHE A 189 8.09 1.32 -1.46
N ARG A 190 7.48 0.46 -2.27
CA ARG A 190 6.06 0.14 -2.27
C ARG A 190 5.89 -1.27 -1.74
N ILE A 191 5.74 -1.40 -0.44
CA ILE A 191 5.66 -2.68 0.28
C ILE A 191 4.21 -3.11 0.34
N ASP A 192 3.90 -4.31 -0.14
CA ASP A 192 2.53 -4.85 -0.12
C ASP A 192 2.02 -4.95 1.31
N PHE A 193 0.71 -4.82 1.52
CA PHE A 193 0.10 -5.21 2.79
C PHE A 193 -1.36 -5.62 2.60
N GLN A 194 -1.94 -6.26 3.61
CA GLN A 194 -3.33 -6.68 3.61
C GLN A 194 -4.14 -5.83 4.60
N PRO A 195 -5.00 -4.91 4.12
CA PRO A 195 -5.86 -4.13 5.00
C PRO A 195 -6.72 -5.02 5.90
N GLY A 196 -6.77 -4.68 7.19
CA GLY A 196 -7.55 -5.44 8.19
C GLY A 196 -6.89 -6.74 8.67
N MET A 197 -5.69 -7.07 8.20
CA MET A 197 -4.92 -8.20 8.71
C MET A 197 -3.69 -7.71 9.46
N THR A 198 -3.28 -8.48 10.48
CA THR A 198 -2.05 -8.18 11.23
C THR A 198 -0.92 -9.04 10.67
N GLU A 199 0.14 -8.39 10.17
CA GLU A 199 1.36 -9.07 9.75
C GLU A 199 2.15 -9.57 10.98
N ASP A 200 2.73 -10.76 10.87
CA ASP A 200 3.69 -11.25 11.87
C ASP A 200 4.95 -10.35 11.93
N LYS A 201 5.32 -9.87 13.12
CA LYS A 201 6.26 -8.77 13.32
C LYS A 201 7.73 -9.19 13.39
N ASN A 202 8.04 -10.48 13.23
CA ASN A 202 9.39 -11.01 13.44
C ASN A 202 10.47 -10.42 12.51
N SER A 203 10.11 -9.83 11.36
CA SER A 203 11.03 -9.03 10.52
C SER A 203 10.25 -8.10 9.57
N PRO A 204 10.43 -6.75 9.65
CA PRO A 204 9.69 -5.82 8.81
C PRO A 204 10.01 -6.01 7.32
N ALA A 205 8.97 -6.21 6.50
CA ALA A 205 9.11 -6.42 5.06
C ALA A 205 9.94 -5.32 4.35
N PHE A 206 9.73 -4.05 4.73
CA PHE A 206 10.49 -2.90 4.23
C PHE A 206 12.00 -3.08 4.36
N ALA A 207 12.50 -3.49 5.53
CA ALA A 207 13.93 -3.63 5.77
C ALA A 207 14.54 -4.73 4.90
N ARG A 208 13.82 -5.84 4.68
CA ARG A 208 14.26 -6.94 3.81
C ARG A 208 14.40 -6.50 2.35
N VAL A 209 13.38 -5.82 1.83
CA VAL A 209 13.38 -5.32 0.44
C VAL A 209 14.47 -4.25 0.25
N MET A 210 14.62 -3.33 1.20
CA MET A 210 15.70 -2.33 1.20
C MET A 210 17.09 -2.98 1.21
N THR A 211 17.28 -4.01 2.01
CA THR A 211 18.54 -4.78 2.08
C THR A 211 18.83 -5.45 0.74
N GLU A 212 17.84 -6.10 0.14
CA GLU A 212 17.97 -6.76 -1.16
C GLU A 212 18.27 -5.78 -2.30
N PHE A 213 17.59 -4.63 -2.31
CA PHE A 213 17.86 -3.55 -3.27
C PHE A 213 19.28 -3.01 -3.13
N ASN A 214 19.69 -2.63 -1.90
CA ASN A 214 21.04 -2.16 -1.65
C ASN A 214 22.10 -3.21 -1.96
N ARG A 215 21.83 -4.50 -1.70
CA ARG A 215 22.76 -5.58 -2.08
C ARG A 215 22.94 -5.66 -3.59
N ALA A 216 21.84 -5.52 -4.35
CA ALA A 216 21.90 -5.50 -5.80
C ALA A 216 22.71 -4.30 -6.30
N THR A 217 22.45 -3.10 -5.80
CA THR A 217 23.20 -1.91 -6.24
C THR A 217 24.67 -1.95 -5.80
N THR A 218 24.98 -2.40 -4.57
CA THR A 218 26.38 -2.55 -4.14
C THR A 218 27.17 -3.46 -5.07
N LYS A 219 26.55 -4.53 -5.57
CA LYS A 219 27.19 -5.44 -6.53
C LYS A 219 27.53 -4.76 -7.87
N PHE A 220 26.69 -3.85 -8.37
CA PHE A 220 26.81 -3.32 -9.74
C PHE A 220 27.39 -1.90 -9.84
N ILE A 221 27.24 -1.11 -8.78
CA ILE A 221 27.73 0.28 -8.67
C ILE A 221 28.65 0.49 -7.46
N GLY A 222 29.02 -0.56 -6.72
CA GLY A 222 29.98 -0.48 -5.62
C GLY A 222 29.42 0.09 -4.31
N GLN A 223 28.16 0.54 -4.27
CA GLN A 223 27.52 1.07 -3.08
C GLN A 223 26.00 0.83 -3.02
N GLY A 224 25.44 0.94 -1.81
CA GLY A 224 23.99 0.87 -1.59
C GLY A 224 23.31 2.13 -2.14
N ALA A 225 22.22 1.96 -2.88
CA ALA A 225 21.52 3.08 -3.52
C ALA A 225 20.72 3.94 -2.53
N VAL A 226 20.36 3.41 -1.36
CA VAL A 226 19.68 4.16 -0.30
C VAL A 226 20.29 3.90 1.06
N GLY A 227 20.31 4.91 1.91
CA GLY A 227 20.86 4.85 3.27
C GLY A 227 20.75 6.18 4.01
N ALA A 228 20.72 7.28 3.26
CA ALA A 228 20.29 8.60 3.68
C ALA A 228 19.10 9.07 2.84
N GLY A 229 18.44 10.15 3.28
CA GLY A 229 17.37 10.79 2.50
C GLY A 229 15.96 10.23 2.69
N LEU A 230 15.73 9.33 3.66
CA LEU A 230 14.38 8.88 3.98
C LEU A 230 13.50 10.08 4.35
N MET A 231 12.43 10.30 3.59
CA MET A 231 11.61 11.50 3.69
C MET A 231 10.69 11.44 4.91
N ASN A 232 10.56 12.58 5.60
CA ASN A 232 9.52 12.79 6.60
C ASN A 232 8.28 13.36 5.91
N LEU A 233 7.19 12.60 5.93
CA LEU A 233 5.91 12.92 5.30
C LEU A 233 4.98 13.75 6.22
N HIS A 234 5.30 13.88 7.51
CA HIS A 234 4.51 14.65 8.47
C HIS A 234 4.22 16.10 8.00
N PRO A 235 5.16 16.84 7.38
CA PRO A 235 4.90 18.19 6.90
C PRO A 235 3.74 18.30 5.88
N ALA A 236 3.38 17.22 5.18
CA ALA A 236 2.25 17.23 4.25
C ALA A 236 0.88 17.19 4.96
N ILE A 237 0.82 16.71 6.21
CA ILE A 237 -0.44 16.44 6.92
C ILE A 237 -1.29 17.70 7.09
N ASN A 238 -0.71 18.78 7.65
CA ASN A 238 -1.48 20.01 7.89
C ASN A 238 -1.92 20.72 6.60
N PRO A 239 -1.06 20.89 5.57
CA PRO A 239 -1.50 21.38 4.26
C PRO A 239 -2.64 20.56 3.65
N MET A 240 -2.62 19.23 3.78
CA MET A 240 -3.70 18.36 3.28
C MET A 240 -5.00 18.56 4.06
N TYR A 241 -4.91 18.69 5.40
CA TYR A 241 -6.07 18.97 6.25
C TYR A 241 -6.74 20.30 5.89
N LEU A 242 -5.94 21.36 5.70
CA LEU A 242 -6.46 22.70 5.42
C LEU A 242 -7.03 22.87 4.01
N ASP A 243 -6.58 22.07 3.03
CA ASP A 243 -7.00 22.19 1.65
C ASP A 243 -8.34 21.47 1.38
N ALA A 244 -9.43 22.25 1.28
CA ALA A 244 -10.77 21.74 0.99
C ALA A 244 -10.88 20.96 -0.32
N ALA A 245 -9.99 21.17 -1.29
CA ALA A 245 -9.94 20.42 -2.55
C ALA A 245 -9.18 19.09 -2.43
N CYS A 246 -8.48 18.83 -1.32
CA CYS A 246 -7.71 17.61 -1.07
C CYS A 246 -8.60 16.45 -0.59
N GLY A 247 -9.58 16.05 -1.41
CA GLY A 247 -10.46 14.91 -1.11
C GLY A 247 -11.28 15.09 0.16
N ARG A 248 -11.85 14.01 0.69
CA ARG A 248 -12.57 13.99 1.98
C ARG A 248 -11.63 13.52 3.09
N VAL A 249 -11.55 14.24 4.21
CA VAL A 249 -10.79 13.76 5.37
C VAL A 249 -11.62 12.73 6.13
N THR A 250 -11.24 11.47 6.05
CA THR A 250 -11.98 10.32 6.60
C THR A 250 -11.29 9.67 7.80
N ALA A 251 -10.08 10.10 8.14
CA ALA A 251 -9.41 9.82 9.41
C ALA A 251 -8.63 11.05 9.85
N LEU A 252 -8.65 11.38 11.14
CA LEU A 252 -7.95 12.56 11.66
C LEU A 252 -7.53 12.34 13.10
N GLY A 253 -6.23 12.34 13.37
CA GLY A 253 -5.66 12.39 14.73
C GLY A 253 -4.95 13.71 14.95
N PHE A 254 -5.26 14.41 16.04
CA PHE A 254 -4.80 15.78 16.25
C PHE A 254 -4.68 16.15 17.73
N VAL A 255 -3.82 17.13 18.00
CA VAL A 255 -3.80 17.86 19.26
C VAL A 255 -4.59 19.16 19.08
N ALA A 256 -5.50 19.43 20.01
CA ALA A 256 -6.22 20.69 20.09
C ALA A 256 -5.69 21.48 21.28
N THR A 257 -5.25 22.71 21.04
CA THR A 257 -4.63 23.56 22.07
C THR A 257 -5.42 24.85 22.21
N SER A 258 -5.68 25.22 23.47
CA SER A 258 -6.19 26.53 23.89
C SER A 258 -5.20 27.16 24.89
N LYS A 259 -5.39 28.43 25.23
CA LYS A 259 -4.61 29.12 26.28
C LYS A 259 -4.57 28.38 27.62
N ALA A 260 -5.61 27.60 27.97
CA ALA A 260 -5.74 26.95 29.28
C ALA A 260 -5.58 25.43 29.25
N SER A 261 -5.60 24.79 28.07
CA SER A 261 -5.61 23.33 27.98
C SER A 261 -5.10 22.80 26.64
N SER A 262 -4.59 21.58 26.65
CA SER A 262 -4.28 20.80 25.46
C SER A 262 -4.99 19.46 25.56
N SER A 263 -5.76 19.11 24.55
CA SER A 263 -6.44 17.81 24.45
C SER A 263 -5.91 17.04 23.25
N ASN A 264 -5.77 15.73 23.42
CA ASN A 264 -5.33 14.85 22.35
C ASN A 264 -6.49 13.99 21.87
N ASN A 265 -6.81 14.07 20.58
CA ASN A 265 -7.72 13.15 19.94
C ASN A 265 -6.91 12.11 19.16
N HIS A 266 -6.93 10.86 19.67
CA HIS A 266 -6.16 9.74 19.12
C HIS A 266 -6.46 9.42 17.65
N GLY A 267 -7.53 9.97 17.13
CA GLY A 267 -7.95 9.84 15.75
C GLY A 267 -8.80 8.60 15.55
N GLN A 268 -9.98 8.84 15.01
CA GLN A 268 -10.90 7.79 14.61
C GLN A 268 -11.04 7.81 13.10
N ILE A 269 -11.11 6.63 12.50
CA ILE A 269 -11.57 6.51 11.12
C ILE A 269 -13.09 6.72 11.16
N HIS A 270 -13.62 7.59 10.32
CA HIS A 270 -15.06 7.71 10.15
C HIS A 270 -15.59 6.34 9.71
N ARG A 271 -16.51 5.75 10.48
CA ARG A 271 -17.01 4.37 10.28
C ARG A 271 -17.41 4.07 8.83
N THR A 272 -17.94 5.07 8.12
CA THR A 272 -18.45 4.93 6.76
C THR A 272 -17.50 5.45 5.68
N ARG A 273 -16.42 6.19 6.03
CA ARG A 273 -15.54 6.93 5.09
C ARG A 273 -16.27 7.81 4.06
N THR A 274 -17.56 8.08 4.25
CA THR A 274 -18.39 8.87 3.33
C THR A 274 -18.50 10.33 3.74
N GLN A 275 -18.23 10.62 5.02
CA GLN A 275 -18.26 11.95 5.61
C GLN A 275 -16.85 12.53 5.74
N ASP A 276 -16.76 13.85 5.65
CA ASP A 276 -15.54 14.62 5.79
C ASP A 276 -15.46 15.20 7.20
N PHE A 277 -14.46 14.81 7.99
CA PHE A 277 -14.23 15.30 9.36
C PHE A 277 -14.20 16.82 9.43
N ARG A 278 -13.75 17.52 8.39
CA ARG A 278 -13.69 18.98 8.37
C ARG A 278 -15.07 19.63 8.35
N LYS A 279 -16.09 18.88 7.96
CA LYS A 279 -17.49 19.31 7.85
C LYS A 279 -18.39 18.72 8.94
N ASP A 280 -17.85 17.82 9.76
CA ASP A 280 -18.58 17.23 10.88
C ASP A 280 -18.91 18.31 11.92
N SER A 281 -20.16 18.35 12.39
CA SER A 281 -20.66 19.41 13.27
C SER A 281 -19.91 19.45 14.60
N PHE A 282 -19.52 18.28 15.13
CA PHE A 282 -18.74 18.19 16.37
C PHE A 282 -17.34 18.79 16.16
N HIS A 283 -16.67 18.43 15.06
CA HIS A 283 -15.35 18.97 14.74
C HIS A 283 -15.38 20.47 14.46
N VAL A 284 -16.35 20.96 13.68
CA VAL A 284 -16.51 22.39 13.37
C VAL A 284 -16.81 23.19 14.63
N GLY A 285 -17.72 22.72 15.49
CA GLY A 285 -18.03 23.38 16.76
C GLY A 285 -16.85 23.39 17.73
N GLY A 286 -16.11 22.28 17.82
CA GLY A 286 -14.90 22.19 18.65
C GLY A 286 -13.80 23.14 18.20
N LYS A 287 -13.60 23.30 16.88
CA LYS A 287 -12.59 24.18 16.31
C LYS A 287 -12.79 25.66 16.69
N GLN A 288 -14.02 26.09 16.97
CA GLN A 288 -14.31 27.47 17.41
C GLN A 288 -13.82 27.78 18.82
N HIS A 289 -13.53 26.75 19.63
CA HIS A 289 -13.18 26.89 21.05
C HIS A 289 -11.71 26.61 21.34
N VAL A 290 -10.89 26.42 20.31
CA VAL A 290 -9.46 26.11 20.43
C VAL A 290 -8.66 27.06 19.56
N ASP A 291 -7.48 27.45 20.03
CA ASP A 291 -6.60 28.36 19.28
C ASP A 291 -5.97 27.65 18.08
N LYS A 292 -5.70 26.35 18.22
CA LYS A 292 -5.00 25.57 17.20
C LYS A 292 -5.42 24.11 17.18
N VAL A 293 -5.48 23.56 15.96
CA VAL A 293 -5.61 22.12 15.70
C VAL A 293 -4.36 21.68 14.94
N ASP A 294 -3.55 20.84 15.57
CA ASP A 294 -2.33 20.28 15.01
C ASP A 294 -2.54 18.81 14.65
N PRO A 295 -2.87 18.51 13.39
CA PRO A 295 -3.04 17.13 12.94
C PRO A 295 -1.68 16.43 12.84
N TYR A 296 -1.61 15.21 13.39
CA TYR A 296 -0.46 14.32 13.27
C TYR A 296 -0.80 13.02 12.54
N THR A 297 -2.08 12.73 12.31
CA THR A 297 -2.56 11.64 11.47
C THR A 297 -3.66 12.16 10.55
N ILE A 298 -3.61 11.78 9.28
CA ILE A 298 -4.67 12.11 8.31
C ILE A 298 -4.93 10.93 7.38
N GLY A 299 -6.21 10.63 7.17
CA GLY A 299 -6.69 9.74 6.13
C GLY A 299 -7.58 10.51 5.16
N ILE A 300 -7.35 10.34 3.86
CA ILE A 300 -8.09 11.04 2.81
C ILE A 300 -8.64 10.04 1.81
N THR A 301 -9.91 10.21 1.45
CA THR A 301 -10.56 9.45 0.40
C THR A 301 -10.90 10.33 -0.80
N TRP A 302 -10.54 9.87 -1.99
CA TRP A 302 -10.99 10.45 -3.27
C TRP A 302 -11.94 9.48 -3.97
N PRO A 303 -13.14 9.94 -4.35
CA PRO A 303 -14.07 9.10 -5.10
C PRO A 303 -13.51 8.80 -6.49
N ALA A 304 -13.62 7.55 -6.92
CA ALA A 304 -13.30 7.14 -8.29
C ALA A 304 -14.57 6.68 -9.02
N LYS A 305 -14.56 6.77 -10.35
CA LYS A 305 -15.66 6.25 -11.16
C LYS A 305 -15.47 4.74 -11.40
N PRO A 306 -16.55 3.95 -11.41
CA PRO A 306 -16.49 2.56 -11.83
C PRO A 306 -15.77 2.40 -13.18
N PRO A 307 -14.97 1.34 -13.37
CA PRO A 307 -14.81 0.18 -12.47
C PRO A 307 -13.84 0.39 -11.31
N LYS A 308 -13.19 1.56 -11.19
CA LYS A 308 -12.28 1.86 -10.09
C LYS A 308 -13.05 2.12 -8.79
N GLY A 309 -12.50 1.65 -7.68
CA GLY A 309 -12.98 1.99 -6.35
C GLY A 309 -12.34 3.28 -5.84
N ASP A 310 -12.89 3.83 -4.76
CA ASP A 310 -12.33 5.01 -4.08
C ASP A 310 -10.84 4.81 -3.76
N LEU A 311 -10.05 5.85 -4.02
CA LEU A 311 -8.65 5.93 -3.65
C LEU A 311 -8.53 6.39 -2.20
N TYR A 312 -7.60 5.81 -1.45
CA TYR A 312 -7.38 6.17 -0.05
C TYR A 312 -5.90 6.31 0.27
N LEU A 313 -5.59 7.40 0.99
CA LEU A 313 -4.29 7.68 1.58
C LEU A 313 -4.44 7.70 3.10
N GLU A 314 -3.46 7.15 3.82
CA GLU A 314 -3.28 7.43 5.23
C GLU A 314 -1.83 7.75 5.58
N LEU A 315 -1.61 8.86 6.30
CA LEU A 315 -0.35 9.20 6.95
C LEU A 315 -0.55 9.04 8.45
N LYS A 316 -0.02 7.96 9.02
CA LYS A 316 -0.15 7.65 10.45
C LYS A 316 1.03 8.19 11.23
N GLY A 317 0.83 9.29 11.94
CA GLY A 317 1.78 9.80 12.91
C GLY A 317 1.35 9.53 14.34
N SER A 318 2.07 10.16 15.26
CA SER A 318 1.72 10.21 16.68
C SER A 318 1.85 11.66 17.14
N VAL A 319 1.24 11.99 18.28
CA VAL A 319 1.42 13.30 18.94
C VAL A 319 2.89 13.72 19.00
N ARG A 320 3.78 12.75 19.23
CA ARG A 320 5.20 12.99 19.35
C ARG A 320 5.84 13.48 18.03
N ALA A 321 5.27 13.15 16.88
CA ALA A 321 5.72 13.62 15.57
C ALA A 321 5.60 15.15 15.40
N ILE A 322 4.65 15.77 16.12
CA ILE A 322 4.49 17.23 16.16
C ILE A 322 5.72 17.89 16.80
N TYR A 323 6.21 17.31 17.90
CA TYR A 323 7.18 17.97 18.79
C TYR A 323 8.64 17.56 18.57
N SER A 324 8.92 16.43 17.94
CA SER A 324 10.26 15.82 17.95
C SER A 324 11.05 15.92 16.64
N GLY A 325 10.56 16.70 15.67
CA GLY A 325 11.27 16.93 14.40
C GLY A 325 11.62 15.63 13.68
N LYS A 326 12.91 15.43 13.34
CA LYS A 326 13.39 14.25 12.59
C LYS A 326 13.35 12.94 13.39
N LEU A 327 13.34 12.97 14.74
CA LEU A 327 13.48 11.77 15.58
C LEU A 327 12.22 10.88 15.60
N ARG A 328 11.05 11.40 15.21
CA ARG A 328 9.80 10.63 15.06
C ARG A 328 9.06 11.04 13.80
N ALA A 329 9.79 10.99 12.69
CA ALA A 329 9.27 11.25 11.36
C ALA A 329 8.16 10.25 10.98
N VAL A 330 7.16 10.73 10.25
CA VAL A 330 6.18 9.88 9.56
C VAL A 330 6.82 9.48 8.24
N THR A 331 7.39 8.29 8.14
CA THR A 331 8.21 7.89 6.97
C THR A 331 7.46 6.96 6.01
N THR A 332 6.24 6.58 6.34
CA THR A 332 5.42 5.65 5.56
C THR A 332 4.02 6.22 5.36
N ALA A 333 3.53 6.08 4.13
CA ALA A 333 2.15 6.33 3.75
C ALA A 333 1.45 5.02 3.39
N GLU A 334 0.16 4.91 3.67
CA GLU A 334 -0.70 3.81 3.22
C GLU A 334 -1.49 4.24 1.99
N PHE A 335 -1.25 3.63 0.85
CA PHE A 335 -2.00 3.85 -0.39
C PHE A 335 -2.89 2.64 -0.63
N LEU A 336 -4.17 2.87 -0.88
CA LEU A 336 -5.16 1.82 -1.12
C LEU A 336 -6.05 2.19 -2.32
N GLY A 337 -6.50 1.16 -3.03
CA GLY A 337 -7.46 1.31 -4.12
C GLY A 337 -6.86 1.61 -5.48
N CYS A 338 -5.54 1.80 -5.59
CA CYS A 338 -4.86 2.03 -6.86
C CYS A 338 -4.97 0.80 -7.77
N LEU A 339 -5.47 1.01 -8.99
CA LEU A 339 -5.55 -0.05 -10.00
C LEU A 339 -4.38 0.02 -10.98
N ASP A 340 -3.91 1.23 -11.29
CA ASP A 340 -2.85 1.48 -12.27
C ASP A 340 -1.87 2.58 -11.80
N GLY A 341 -0.87 2.86 -12.64
CA GLY A 341 0.13 3.89 -12.38
C GLY A 341 -0.46 5.30 -12.22
N ALA A 342 -1.54 5.62 -12.92
CA ALA A 342 -2.17 6.95 -12.84
C ALA A 342 -2.84 7.17 -11.47
N ASP A 343 -3.50 6.16 -10.93
CA ASP A 343 -4.07 6.22 -9.57
C ASP A 343 -2.97 6.43 -8.53
N TYR A 344 -1.86 5.69 -8.66
CA TYR A 344 -0.71 5.80 -7.75
C TYR A 344 -0.09 7.19 -7.83
N ASP A 345 0.25 7.65 -9.04
CA ASP A 345 0.91 8.93 -9.26
C ASP A 345 0.04 10.09 -8.78
N PHE A 346 -1.29 9.98 -8.93
CA PHE A 346 -2.24 10.94 -8.36
C PHE A 346 -2.10 11.05 -6.83
N ILE A 347 -2.13 9.94 -6.09
CA ILE A 347 -2.00 9.96 -4.63
C ILE A 347 -0.59 10.45 -4.22
N ALA A 348 0.45 9.96 -4.89
CA ALA A 348 1.84 10.35 -4.62
C ALA A 348 2.03 11.87 -4.79
N ASP A 349 1.50 12.45 -5.88
CA ASP A 349 1.53 13.90 -6.12
C ASP A 349 0.83 14.68 -5.01
N GLN A 350 -0.31 14.18 -4.49
CA GLN A 350 -0.99 14.83 -3.36
C GLN A 350 -0.08 14.96 -2.14
N VAL A 351 0.77 13.97 -1.88
CA VAL A 351 1.72 14.04 -0.76
C VAL A 351 2.91 14.93 -1.12
N LEU A 352 3.59 14.63 -2.23
CA LEU A 352 4.85 15.26 -2.62
C LEU A 352 4.74 16.77 -2.81
N ARG A 353 3.68 17.26 -3.47
CA ARG A 353 3.49 18.70 -3.73
C ARG A 353 3.28 19.54 -2.47
N ARG A 354 2.94 18.90 -1.35
CA ARG A 354 2.67 19.52 -0.04
C ARG A 354 3.83 19.39 0.93
N LEU A 355 4.88 18.66 0.55
CA LEU A 355 6.13 18.68 1.30
C LEU A 355 6.85 20.00 1.04
N PRO A 356 7.54 20.57 2.05
CA PRO A 356 8.35 21.76 1.87
C PRO A 356 9.35 21.54 0.74
N ARG A 357 9.28 22.37 -0.31
CA ARG A 357 10.33 22.40 -1.33
C ARG A 357 11.61 22.90 -0.67
N ARG A 358 12.71 22.17 -0.88
CA ARG A 358 14.03 22.68 -0.49
C ARG A 358 14.32 23.94 -1.30
N LYS A 359 14.82 24.98 -0.63
CA LYS A 359 15.52 26.07 -1.34
C LYS A 359 16.74 25.43 -1.99
N LYS A 360 16.90 25.67 -3.30
CA LYS A 360 18.06 25.22 -4.08
C LYS A 360 19.34 25.79 -3.49
#